data_AF-A0A1V5GY16-F1
#
_entry.id   AF-A0A1V5GY16-F1
#
_cell.length_a   1.000
_cell.length_b   1.000
_cell.length_c   1.000
_cell.angle_alpha   90.00
_cell.angle_beta   90.00
_cell.angle_gamma   90.00
#
_symmetry.space_group_name_H-M   'P 1'
#
loop_
_entity.id
_entity.type
_entity.pdbx_description
1 polymer ?
#
loop_
_entity_poly.entity_id
_entity_poly.type
_entity_poly.pdbx_seq_one_letter_code
_entity_poly.pdbx_strand_id
1 'polypeptide(L)' 'MKYVVVNIGCIECGVSSDIVGCFETKEEAESTSQKLNENKDARWRNGGQNSYETFELKNEINPEYKAFL' A
#
# COMPACT_ATOMS: atom_id res chain seq x y z
N MET A 1 -14.23 -2.22 10.64
CA MET A 1 -13.83 -1.97 9.25
C MET A 1 -12.32 -2.01 9.25
N LYS A 2 -11.67 -2.68 8.30
CA LYS A 2 -10.20 -2.77 8.30
C LYS A 2 -9.62 -1.91 7.21
N TYR A 3 -8.43 -1.39 7.46
CA TYR A 3 -7.67 -0.59 6.52
C TYR A 3 -6.31 -1.25 6.30
N VAL A 4 -5.79 -1.17 5.09
CA VAL A 4 -4.47 -1.69 4.75
C VAL A 4 -3.62 -0.57 4.21
N VAL A 5 -2.36 -0.53 4.62
CA VAL A 5 -1.35 0.31 3.98
C VAL A 5 -0.56 -0.58 3.03
N VAL A 6 -0.50 -0.18 1.77
CA VAL A 6 0.20 -0.88 0.71
C VAL A 6 1.31 0.03 0.20
N ASN A 7 2.53 -0.50 0.13
CA ASN A 7 3.54 0.08 -0.74
C ASN A 7 3.16 -0.33 -2.16
N ILE A 8 2.68 0.61 -2.99
CA ILE A 8 2.25 0.29 -4.36
C ILE A 8 3.43 -0.08 -5.27
N GLY A 9 4.67 0.14 -4.81
CA GLY A 9 5.87 -0.16 -5.58
C GLY A 9 5.96 0.67 -6.86
N CYS A 10 6.87 0.28 -7.75
CA CYS A 10 7.04 0.92 -9.05
C CYS A 10 7.64 -0.09 -10.03
N ILE A 11 6.84 -0.43 -11.06
CA ILE A 11 7.19 -1.42 -12.09
C ILE A 11 8.45 -0.98 -12.86
N GLU A 12 8.58 0.32 -13.17
CA GLU A 12 9.68 0.86 -13.96
C GLU A 12 11.04 0.66 -13.30
N CYS A 13 11.09 0.73 -11.96
CA CYS A 13 12.31 0.51 -11.19
C CYS A 13 12.37 -0.86 -10.49
N GLY A 14 11.44 -1.76 -10.81
CA GLY A 14 11.40 -3.14 -10.30
C GLY A 14 11.07 -3.26 -8.81
N VAL A 15 10.45 -2.25 -8.21
CA VAL A 15 9.97 -2.31 -6.82
C VAL A 15 8.60 -2.98 -6.82
N SER A 16 8.51 -4.13 -6.16
CA SER A 16 7.27 -4.87 -5.96
C SER A 16 6.33 -4.12 -5.02
N SER A 17 5.03 -4.35 -5.16
CA SER A 17 4.06 -3.92 -4.17
C SER A 17 4.13 -4.84 -2.93
N ASP A 18 3.89 -4.28 -1.73
CA ASP A 18 3.89 -5.04 -0.47
C ASP A 18 2.87 -4.49 0.52
N ILE A 19 2.36 -5.35 1.40
CA ILE A 19 1.47 -4.94 2.49
C ILE A 19 2.34 -4.50 3.67
N VAL A 20 2.24 -3.23 4.01
CA VAL A 20 2.95 -2.64 5.15
C VAL A 20 2.27 -3.01 6.47
N GLY A 21 0.94 -2.98 6.50
CA GLY A 21 0.20 -3.27 7.72
C GLY A 21 -1.31 -3.20 7.55
N CYS A 22 -2.01 -3.77 8.53
CA CYS A 22 -3.46 -3.76 8.65
C CYS A 22 -3.87 -3.03 9.93
N PHE A 23 -4.87 -2.15 9.84
CA PHE A 23 -5.29 -1.25 10.91
C PHE A 23 -6.80 -1.32 11.12
N GLU A 24 -7.26 -1.04 12.34
CA GLU A 24 -8.68 -1.02 12.68
C GLU A 24 -9.31 0.36 12.40
N THR A 25 -8.50 1.42 12.33
CA THR A 25 -8.98 2.77 12.02
C THR A 25 -8.31 3.35 10.78
N LYS A 26 -9.05 4.23 10.09
CA LYS A 26 -8.54 4.97 8.92
C LYS A 26 -7.38 5.88 9.31
N GLU A 27 -7.49 6.55 10.45
CA GLU A 27 -6.51 7.53 10.94
C GLU A 27 -5.15 6.89 11.23
N GLU A 28 -5.12 5.69 11.83
CA GLU A 28 -3.86 4.95 12.05
C GLU A 28 -3.19 4.54 10.72
N ALA A 29 -3.98 4.08 9.75
CA ALA A 29 -3.48 3.71 8.43
C ALA A 29 -2.94 4.92 7.67
N GLU A 30 -3.71 6.02 7.63
CA GLU A 30 -3.31 7.27 6.97
C GLU A 30 -2.05 7.85 7.62
N SER A 31 -2.01 7.93 8.95
CA SER A 31 -0.82 8.38 9.69
C SER A 31 0.41 7.53 9.36
N THR A 32 0.26 6.22 9.22
CA THR A 32 1.35 5.31 8.86
C THR A 32 1.83 5.55 7.43
N SER A 33 0.91 5.61 6.46
CA SER A 33 1.25 5.86 5.06
C SER A 33 1.94 7.22 4.86
N GLN A 34 1.47 8.27 5.54
CA GLN A 34 2.08 9.60 5.49
C GLN A 34 3.51 9.58 6.04
N LYS A 35 3.72 9.00 7.23
CA LYS A 35 5.06 8.91 7.84
C LYS A 35 6.05 8.17 6.95
N LEU A 36 5.60 7.12 6.25
CA LEU A 36 6.47 6.36 5.34
C LEU A 36 6.80 7.13 4.07
N ASN A 37 5.84 7.88 3.50
CA ASN A 37 6.09 8.76 2.36
C ASN A 37 7.05 9.91 2.71
N GLU A 38 7.01 10.42 3.94
CA GLU A 38 7.93 11.46 4.42
C GLU A 38 9.32 10.92 4.80
N ASN A 39 9.42 9.61 5.07
CA ASN A 39 10.66 8.97 5.49
C ASN A 39 11.59 8.71 4.30
N LYS A 40 12.65 9.51 4.19
CA LYS A 40 13.67 9.40 3.13
C LYS A 40 14.48 8.09 3.17
N ASP A 41 14.48 7.41 4.32
CA ASP A 41 15.16 6.13 4.55
C ASP A 41 14.24 4.93 4.34
N ALA A 42 12.92 5.13 4.22
CA ALA A 42 11.95 4.09 3.87
C ALA A 42 12.02 3.70 2.38
N ARG A 43 13.23 3.62 1.83
CA ARG A 43 13.52 3.19 0.47
C ARG A 43 13.61 1.67 0.43
N TRP A 44 12.98 1.08 -0.57
CA TRP A 44 13.20 -0.32 -0.92
C TRP A 44 14.70 -0.57 -1.18
N ARG A 45 15.20 -1.76 -0.81
CA ARG A 45 16.63 -2.12 -0.74
C ARG A 45 17.47 -1.78 -1.99
N ASN A 46 16.83 -1.59 -3.14
CA ASN A 46 17.49 -1.36 -4.43
C ASN A 46 17.32 0.07 -4.99
N GLY A 47 16.90 1.04 -4.17
CA GLY A 47 16.88 2.46 -4.56
C GLY A 47 15.73 2.87 -5.49
N GLY A 48 14.70 2.04 -5.63
CA GLY A 48 13.52 2.38 -6.41
C GLY A 48 12.53 3.31 -5.68
N GLN A 49 11.57 3.82 -6.43
CA GLN A 49 10.50 4.68 -5.92
C GLN A 49 9.50 3.86 -5.10
N ASN A 50 9.08 4.43 -3.98
CA ASN A 50 8.06 3.86 -3.10
C ASN A 50 6.94 4.90 -2.97
N SER A 51 5.71 4.41 -2.92
CA SER A 51 4.54 5.21 -2.63
C SER A 51 3.66 4.38 -1.72
N TYR A 52 3.32 4.92 -0.56
CA TYR A 52 2.56 4.24 0.47
C TYR A 52 1.14 4.77 0.47
N GLU A 53 0.17 3.90 0.25
CA GLU A 53 -1.24 4.27 0.12
C GLU A 53 -2.13 3.47 1.07
N THR A 54 -3.19 4.12 1.56
CA THR A 54 -4.17 3.52 2.46
C THR A 54 -5.41 3.10 1.67
N PHE A 55 -5.82 1.85 1.85
CA PHE A 55 -7.03 1.29 1.25
C PHE A 55 -7.98 0.75 2.32
N GLU A 56 -9.28 0.89 2.07
CA GLU A 56 -10.31 0.21 2.85
C GLU A 56 -10.39 -1.27 2.43
N LEU A 57 -10.28 -2.18 3.37
CA LEU A 57 -10.37 -3.61 3.11
C LEU A 57 -11.84 -4.04 3.11
N LYS A 58 -12.33 -4.40 1.92
CA LYS A 58 -13.66 -4.94 1.68
C LYS A 58 -13.56 -6.41 1.30
N ASN A 59 -14.55 -7.20 1.70
CA ASN A 59 -14.63 -8.61 1.31
C ASN A 59 -15.32 -8.76 -0.05
N GLU A 60 -14.79 -8.09 -1.06
CA GLU A 60 -15.36 -8.02 -2.41
C GLU A 60 -14.25 -8.08 -3.45
N ILE A 61 -14.45 -8.89 -4.48
CA ILE A 61 -13.60 -8.88 -5.67
C ILE A 61 -14.03 -7.70 -6.53
N ASN A 62 -13.07 -6.89 -6.98
CA ASN A 62 -13.36 -5.79 -7.91
C ASN A 62 -14.05 -6.35 -9.18
N PRO A 63 -15.21 -5.81 -9.57
CA PRO A 63 -16.00 -6.32 -10.69
C PRO A 63 -15.23 -6.51 -12.00
N GLU A 64 -14.20 -5.70 -12.26
CA GLU A 64 -13.38 -5.84 -13.48
C GLU A 64 -12.61 -7.16 -13.54
N TYR A 65 -12.22 -7.70 -12.37
CA TYR A 65 -11.51 -8.97 -12.28
C TYR A 65 -12.43 -10.17 -12.16
N LYS A 66 -13.71 -9.98 -11.80
CA LYS A 66 -14.68 -11.08 -11.68
C LYS A 66 -14.88 -11.85 -12.98
N ALA A 67 -14.68 -11.21 -14.14
CA ALA A 67 -14.81 -11.88 -15.44
C ALA A 67 -13.65 -12.84 -15.76
N PHE A 68 -12.55 -12.78 -15.00
CA PHE A 68 -11.33 -13.56 -15.23
C PHE A 68 -11.08 -14.64 -14.16
N LEU A 69 -12.00 -14.79 -13.19
CA LEU A 69 -11.95 -15.75 -12.08
C LEU A 69 -13.08 -16.77 -12.21
#